data_AF-A0A151TLU3-F1
#
_entry.id   AF-A0A151TLU3-F1
#
_cell.length_a   1.000
_cell.length_b   1.000
_cell.length_c   1.000
_cell.angle_alpha   90.00
_cell.angle_beta   90.00
_cell.angle_gamma   90.00
#
_symmetry.space_group_name_H-M   'P 1'
#
loop_
_entity.id
_entity.type
_entity.pdbx_description
1 polymer ?
#
loop_
_entity_poly.entity_id
_entity_poly.type
_entity_poly.pdbx_seq_one_letter_code
_entity_poly.pdbx_strand_id
1 'polypeptide(L)'
;MYQERVSNVAYNVVNGLCSPIKDQSAPVYITIGDGGNLEGLATNMTEPQPEYSAFREASFGHAIFEIKNRTHAYYGWHRNQDGVAVEADSLWFYNRFWHPVDDSTVHVSH
;
A
#
# COMPACT_ATOMS: atom_id res chain seq x y z
N MET A 1 -2.17 4.78 2.25
CA MET A 1 -1.64 3.79 3.23
C MET A 1 -1.60 2.43 2.56
N TYR A 2 -0.42 1.84 2.33
CA TYR A 2 -0.28 0.57 1.60
C TYR A 2 0.59 -0.47 2.33
N GLN A 3 0.42 -1.73 1.94
CA GLN A 3 1.09 -2.90 2.51
C GLN A 3 2.16 -3.46 1.56
N GLU A 4 3.20 -4.07 2.10
CA GLU A 4 4.08 -4.93 1.29
C GLU A 4 3.27 -6.10 0.68
N ARG A 5 3.80 -6.72 -0.38
CA ARG A 5 3.20 -7.94 -0.94
C ARG A 5 3.41 -9.10 0.03
N VAL A 6 2.38 -9.40 0.80
CA VAL A 6 2.37 -10.50 1.75
C VAL A 6 1.21 -11.44 1.50
N SER A 7 1.41 -12.72 1.79
CA SER A 7 0.34 -13.70 1.90
C SER A 7 0.31 -14.28 3.31
N ASN A 8 -0.90 -14.61 3.77
CA ASN A 8 -1.12 -15.29 5.04
C ASN A 8 -2.15 -16.40 4.84
N VAL A 9 -1.84 -17.33 3.93
CA VAL A 9 -2.76 -18.37 3.44
C VAL A 9 -2.32 -19.78 3.80
N ALA A 10 -1.18 -19.92 4.50
CA ALA A 10 -0.61 -21.22 4.85
C ALA A 10 -1.30 -21.89 6.05
N TYR A 11 -2.14 -21.16 6.80
CA TYR A 11 -2.77 -21.67 8.01
C TYR A 11 -3.74 -22.83 7.72
N ASN A 12 -3.60 -23.93 8.45
CA ASN A 12 -4.47 -25.11 8.30
C ASN A 12 -5.04 -25.64 9.63
N VAL A 13 -5.27 -24.75 10.60
CA VAL A 13 -5.70 -25.05 11.98
C VAL A 13 -4.58 -25.61 12.87
N VAL A 14 -3.87 -26.65 12.43
CA VAL A 14 -2.91 -27.39 13.27
C VAL A 14 -1.45 -26.94 13.13
N ASN A 15 -1.08 -26.30 12.02
CA ASN A 15 0.31 -25.97 11.72
C ASN A 15 0.82 -24.67 12.36
N GLY A 16 -0.07 -23.83 12.91
CA GLY A 16 0.29 -22.53 13.49
C GLY A 16 0.87 -21.52 12.49
N LEU A 17 0.79 -21.76 11.18
CA LEU A 17 1.32 -20.87 10.14
C LEU A 17 0.37 -19.71 9.85
N CYS A 18 0.20 -18.82 10.83
CA CYS A 18 -0.74 -17.69 10.80
C CYS A 18 -0.08 -16.30 10.74
N SER A 19 1.23 -16.25 10.50
CA SER A 19 1.97 -15.01 10.29
C SER A 19 2.05 -14.67 8.80
N PRO A 20 1.82 -13.42 8.40
CA PRO A 20 2.05 -12.97 7.02
C PRO A 20 3.51 -13.19 6.61
N ILE A 21 3.72 -13.63 5.37
CA ILE A 21 5.04 -13.84 4.76
C ILE A 21 5.13 -13.05 3.45
N LYS A 22 6.33 -12.57 3.10
CA LYS A 22 6.56 -11.90 1.81
C LYS A 22 6.24 -12.86 0.67
N ASP A 23 5.43 -12.41 -0.28
CA ASP A 23 4.96 -13.20 -1.41
C ASP A 23 4.79 -12.33 -2.65
N GLN A 24 5.70 -12.46 -3.62
CA GLN A 24 5.68 -11.67 -4.85
C GLN A 24 4.45 -11.93 -5.74
N SER A 25 3.73 -13.03 -5.50
CA SER A 25 2.48 -13.37 -6.19
C SER A 25 1.27 -12.68 -5.57
N ALA A 26 1.38 -12.18 -4.33
CA ALA A 26 0.30 -11.49 -3.64
C ALA A 26 0.09 -10.08 -4.22
N PRO A 27 -1.14 -9.54 -4.18
CA PRO A 27 -1.40 -8.14 -4.47
C PRO A 27 -0.80 -7.24 -3.38
N VAL A 28 -0.66 -5.96 -3.71
CA VAL A 28 -0.48 -4.90 -2.70
C VAL A 28 -1.87 -4.48 -2.24
N TYR A 29 -2.07 -4.36 -0.94
CA TYR A 29 -3.30 -3.82 -0.36
C TYR A 29 -3.11 -2.34 -0.03
N ILE A 30 -4.06 -1.51 -0.48
CA ILE A 30 -4.05 -0.06 -0.24
C ILE A 30 -5.37 0.34 0.43
N THR A 31 -5.28 1.10 1.50
CA THR A 31 -6.41 1.77 2.16
C THR A 31 -6.40 3.25 1.78
N ILE A 32 -7.51 3.70 1.17
CA ILE A 32 -7.77 5.08 0.71
C ILE A 32 -9.17 5.57 1.15
N GLY A 33 -9.54 5.27 2.41
CA GLY A 33 -10.82 5.67 3.01
C GLY A 33 -10.83 7.10 3.57
N ASP A 34 -9.89 7.92 3.15
CA ASP A 34 -9.49 9.21 3.72
C ASP A 34 -10.05 10.42 2.96
N GLY A 35 -11.21 10.27 2.32
CA GLY A 35 -11.79 11.32 1.47
C GLY A 35 -12.40 12.54 2.21
N GLY A 36 -12.39 12.58 3.54
CA GLY A 36 -12.98 13.70 4.32
C GLY A 36 -14.36 13.44 4.91
N ASN A 37 -14.61 12.22 5.42
CA ASN A 37 -15.89 11.88 6.06
C ASN A 37 -16.12 12.63 7.39
N LEU A 38 -17.37 12.65 7.88
CA LEU A 38 -17.79 13.37 9.09
C LEU A 38 -17.21 12.74 10.37
N GLU A 39 -16.99 11.43 10.37
CA GLU A 39 -16.42 10.67 11.48
C GLU A 39 -14.97 11.08 11.78
N GLY A 40 -14.28 11.66 10.80
CA GLY A 40 -12.94 12.21 10.96
C GLY A 40 -11.83 11.23 10.62
N LEU A 41 -10.61 11.55 11.07
CA LEU A 41 -9.40 10.75 10.79
C LEU A 41 -9.24 9.60 11.78
N ALA A 42 -8.86 8.43 11.27
CA ALA A 42 -8.43 7.30 12.07
C ALA A 42 -6.96 7.48 12.51
N THR A 43 -6.74 8.09 13.68
CA THR A 43 -5.39 8.37 14.22
C THR A 43 -4.81 7.24 15.08
N ASN A 44 -5.67 6.35 15.59
CA ASN A 44 -5.22 5.22 16.41
C ASN A 44 -4.73 4.07 15.52
N MET A 45 -3.45 3.72 15.61
CA MET A 45 -2.81 2.67 14.82
C MET A 45 -2.16 1.64 15.74
N THR A 46 -2.10 0.38 15.30
CA THR A 46 -1.37 -0.67 16.01
C THR A 46 0.12 -0.34 16.08
N GLU A 47 0.71 -0.40 17.26
CA GLU A 47 2.14 -0.18 17.50
C GLU A 47 2.82 -1.43 18.10
N PRO A 48 4.05 -1.79 17.66
CA PRO A 48 4.78 -1.16 16.56
C PRO A 48 4.10 -1.41 15.20
N GLN A 49 4.47 -0.63 14.18
CA GLN A 49 4.04 -0.88 12.80
C GLN A 49 4.27 -2.34 12.41
N PRO A 50 3.23 -3.10 12.04
CA PRO A 50 3.41 -4.47 11.59
C PRO A 50 4.27 -4.52 10.34
N GLU A 51 5.12 -5.54 10.20
CA GLU A 51 6.07 -5.67 9.09
C GLU A 51 5.41 -5.66 7.69
N TYR A 52 4.15 -6.09 7.59
CA TYR A 52 3.41 -6.06 6.34
C TYR A 52 2.91 -4.67 5.95
N SER A 53 2.88 -3.70 6.87
CA SER A 53 2.46 -2.33 6.58
C SER A 53 3.69 -1.55 6.10
N ALA A 54 3.69 -1.08 4.85
CA ALA A 54 4.83 -0.34 4.29
C ALA A 54 4.74 1.16 4.61
N PHE A 55 3.60 1.80 4.32
CA PHE A 55 3.37 3.22 4.61
C PHE A 55 1.99 3.46 5.20
N ARG A 56 1.92 4.30 6.25
CA ARG A 56 0.68 4.67 6.92
C ARG A 56 0.71 6.10 7.44
N GLU A 57 -0.34 6.86 7.14
CA GLU A 57 -0.53 8.22 7.62
C GLU A 57 -2.03 8.51 7.81
N ALA A 58 -2.36 9.30 8.84
CA ALA A 58 -3.71 9.80 9.09
C ALA A 58 -3.83 11.25 8.59
N SER A 59 -4.05 11.41 7.29
CA SER A 59 -4.36 12.67 6.63
C SER A 59 -5.52 12.45 5.66
N PHE A 60 -6.29 13.51 5.38
CA PHE A 60 -7.27 13.44 4.29
C PHE A 60 -6.57 13.59 2.95
N GLY A 61 -7.09 12.93 1.93
CA GLY A 61 -6.45 12.90 0.64
C GLY A 61 -7.22 12.12 -0.42
N HIS A 62 -6.53 11.88 -1.52
CA HIS A 62 -6.97 11.03 -2.61
C HIS A 62 -5.75 10.40 -3.31
N ALA A 63 -5.97 9.33 -4.05
CA ALA A 63 -4.91 8.67 -4.81
C ALA A 63 -5.22 8.60 -6.30
N ILE A 64 -4.17 8.59 -7.10
CA ILE A 64 -4.22 8.38 -8.54
C ILE A 64 -3.45 7.09 -8.86
N PHE A 65 -4.09 6.21 -9.64
CA PHE A 65 -3.47 4.99 -10.14
C PHE A 65 -3.40 5.02 -11.67
N GLU A 66 -2.22 5.34 -12.20
CA GLU A 66 -1.98 5.57 -13.62
C GLU A 66 -1.37 4.34 -14.30
N ILE A 67 -2.15 3.62 -15.07
CA ILE A 67 -1.64 2.53 -15.90
C ILE A 67 -0.84 3.13 -17.07
N LYS A 68 0.47 2.87 -17.10
CA LYS A 68 1.34 3.38 -18.17
C LYS A 68 1.38 2.41 -19.35
N ASN A 69 1.48 1.11 -19.08
CA ASN A 69 1.49 0.05 -20.09
C ASN A 69 1.23 -1.33 -19.43
N ARG A 70 1.40 -2.42 -20.18
CA ARG A 70 1.14 -3.79 -19.68
C ARG A 70 2.04 -4.21 -18.49
N THR A 71 3.19 -3.56 -18.31
CA THR A 71 4.17 -3.91 -17.27
C THR A 71 4.20 -2.93 -16.10
N HIS A 72 3.82 -1.66 -16.30
CA HIS A 72 3.97 -0.60 -15.30
C HIS A 72 2.67 0.16 -15.04
N ALA A 73 2.39 0.41 -13.77
CA ALA A 73 1.47 1.44 -13.31
C ALA A 73 2.14 2.29 -12.23
N TYR A 74 1.74 3.55 -12.13
CA TYR A 74 2.24 4.48 -11.13
C TYR A 74 1.12 4.81 -10.14
N TYR A 75 1.43 4.73 -8.85
CA TYR A 75 0.54 5.12 -7.78
C TYR A 75 1.10 6.37 -7.11
N GLY A 76 0.25 7.38 -6.93
CA GLY A 76 0.55 8.57 -6.13
C GLY A 76 -0.61 8.87 -5.20
N TRP A 77 -0.31 9.17 -3.94
CA TRP A 77 -1.27 9.64 -2.94
C TRP A 77 -1.00 11.09 -2.58
N HIS A 78 -2.05 11.90 -2.60
CA HIS A 78 -2.01 13.35 -2.43
C HIS A 78 -2.80 13.74 -1.18
N ARG A 79 -2.14 14.44 -0.26
CA ARG A 79 -2.77 15.00 0.93
C ARG A 79 -3.51 16.28 0.58
N ASN A 80 -4.63 16.53 1.25
CA ASN A 80 -5.44 17.73 1.01
C ASN A 80 -4.73 19.02 1.45
N GLN A 81 -3.83 18.95 2.44
CA GLN A 81 -3.09 20.11 2.93
C GLN A 81 -1.87 20.49 2.08
N ASP A 82 -1.46 19.63 1.14
CA ASP A 82 -0.30 19.89 0.29
C ASP A 82 -0.71 20.59 -1.02
N GLY A 83 0.29 20.97 -1.82
CA GLY A 83 0.04 21.43 -3.18
C GLY A 83 -0.55 20.32 -4.06
N VAL A 84 -1.39 20.66 -5.03
CA VAL A 84 -2.12 19.69 -5.89
C VAL A 84 -1.19 18.70 -6.61
N ALA A 85 0.04 19.11 -6.94
CA ALA A 85 1.01 18.26 -7.62
C ALA A 85 1.95 17.50 -6.65
N VAL A 86 1.79 17.66 -5.34
CA VAL A 86 2.65 17.03 -4.34
C VAL A 86 2.11 15.64 -4.02
N GLU A 87 2.97 14.64 -4.17
CA GLU A 87 2.71 13.26 -3.78
C GLU A 87 3.37 13.02 -2.41
N ALA A 88 2.56 12.69 -1.40
CA ALA A 88 3.06 12.36 -0.07
C ALA A 88 3.59 10.92 0.01
N ASP A 89 3.03 10.03 -0.81
CA ASP A 89 3.42 8.64 -0.97
C ASP A 89 3.30 8.25 -2.44
N SER A 90 4.28 7.52 -2.95
CA SER A 90 4.33 7.08 -4.34
C SER A 90 4.99 5.72 -4.50
N LEU A 91 4.51 4.96 -5.50
CA LEU A 91 4.99 3.61 -5.78
C LEU A 91 4.84 3.25 -7.26
N TRP A 92 5.88 2.62 -7.81
CA TRP A 92 5.78 1.92 -9.10
C TRP A 92 5.25 0.49 -8.90
N PHE A 93 4.20 0.15 -9.63
CA PHE A 93 3.64 -1.19 -9.68
C PHE A 93 4.17 -1.94 -10.88
N TYR A 94 4.77 -3.10 -10.64
CA TYR A 94 5.15 -4.02 -11.70
C TYR A 94 4.09 -5.13 -11.85
N ASN A 95 3.59 -5.31 -13.06
CA ASN A 95 2.50 -6.23 -13.34
C ASN A 95 2.90 -7.68 -13.00
N ARG A 96 2.10 -8.38 -12.18
CA ARG A 96 2.42 -9.74 -11.71
C ARG A 96 2.40 -10.83 -12.78
N PHE A 97 1.88 -10.54 -13.98
CA PHE A 97 1.88 -11.48 -15.10
C PHE A 97 2.96 -11.11 -16.14
N TRP A 98 3.03 -9.84 -16.54
CA TRP A 98 3.91 -9.38 -17.62
C TRP A 98 5.29 -8.91 -17.14
N HIS A 99 5.46 -8.60 -15.85
CA HIS A 99 6.71 -8.13 -15.26
C HIS A 99 6.78 -8.43 -13.73
N PRO A 100 6.86 -9.71 -13.32
CA PRO A 100 6.80 -10.11 -11.91
C PRO A 100 8.15 -9.93 -11.19
N VAL A 101 8.65 -8.70 -11.17
CA VAL A 101 9.86 -8.32 -10.41
C VAL A 101 9.46 -7.64 -9.10
N ASP A 102 10.34 -7.68 -8.11
CA ASP A 102 10.09 -7.08 -6.80
C ASP A 102 9.99 -5.56 -6.90
N ASP A 103 8.81 -5.01 -6.57
CA ASP A 103 8.54 -3.57 -6.54
C ASP A 103 8.70 -2.95 -5.14
N SER A 104 9.08 -3.72 -4.12
CA SER A 104 9.23 -3.20 -2.75
C SER A 104 10.35 -2.17 -2.58
N THR A 105 11.30 -2.10 -3.51
CA THR A 105 12.47 -1.20 -3.44
C THR A 105 12.27 0.16 -4.12
N VAL A 106 11.14 0.39 -4.79
CA VAL A 106 10.86 1.61 -5.58
C VAL A 106 9.82 2.52 -4.93
N HIS A 107 9.72 2.47 -3.61
CA HIS A 107 8.86 3.34 -2.81
C HIS A 107 9.57 4.65 -2.43
N VAL A 108 8.83 5.76 -2.51
CA VAL A 108 9.27 7.07 -2.02
C VAL A 108 8.12 7.72 -1.23
N SER A 109 8.40 8.04 0.04
CA SER A 109 7.53 8.83 0.92
C SER A 109 8.16 10.20 1.21
N HIS A 110 7.36 11.27 1.17
CA HIS A 110 7.82 12.67 1.27
C HIS A 110 7.32 13.41 2.52
#